data_AF-A0AAW0UUE1-F1
#
_entry.id   AF-A0AAW0UUE1-F1
#
_cell.length_a   1.000
_cell.length_b   1.000
_cell.length_c   1.000
_cell.angle_alpha   90.00
_cell.angle_beta   90.00
_cell.angle_gamma   90.00
#
_symmetry.space_group_name_H-M   'P 1'
#
loop_
_entity.id
_entity.type
_entity.pdbx_description
1 polymer ?
#
loop_
_entity_poly.entity_id
_entity_poly.type
_entity_poly.pdbx_seq_one_letter_code
_entity_poly.pdbx_strand_id
1 'polypeptide(L)'
;MNESLRVLAPEPHQPEWMDDGAMMDIQRPSPPKLLAPSSPATERPQGCFVFPTASSVPLKATRCSVLALVTVVVVVQGALAHDSTIRLRQGNVQGVIRETSTRQIYAYLGIPYAKPPVGNLRFQPPRRHEGWTTTFFATEFGAACPQPFLTGLQMSEDCLTLNVWIPELPRGFRQYPVIVLLEGELFVTSAPSRFPGQDLAASDMIVVSFNYRTNAFGFLSWEDRVLPGNLGTAGPVTRPAMGAASAAYHLVHPRSQGPFQQMILMSGTHLAPWALSRQPRVASRRLSEHLGCGYVSGSSYLLGCLERKDVDQIVKAVERLVEEGNPYYLFAPVVDTFLRPEEQVVPLEPLSAIRESANRRIPLLLGLSENEGSVMLYIKREINYMTFDDLRRYAHEILVPMVTSLHGYGEDAEVVKRMMEYAYPDKARLGETYTLVLEIIELFTDGMFKAPVIKMAEEASRRGLNTHLFVNTFVSRDIYRSYTNISGSSSAYRSPTTRSS
;
A
#
# COMPACT_ATOMS: atom_id res chain seq x y z
N MET A 1 -34.83 9.21 -50.84
CA MET A 1 -34.81 7.73 -50.95
C MET A 1 -33.36 7.32 -50.74
N ASN A 2 -32.91 7.15 -49.49
CA ASN A 2 -32.93 5.88 -48.75
C ASN A 2 -32.47 4.70 -49.60
N GLU A 3 -31.27 4.19 -49.36
CA GLU A 3 -31.11 2.82 -48.87
C GLU A 3 -29.72 2.54 -48.29
N SER A 4 -29.77 1.88 -47.15
CA SER A 4 -28.71 1.58 -46.19
C SER A 4 -28.31 0.11 -46.30
N LEU A 5 -27.01 -0.18 -46.42
CA LEU A 5 -26.47 -1.53 -46.26
C LEU A 5 -25.70 -1.61 -44.93
N ARG A 6 -26.37 -2.22 -43.94
CA ARG A 6 -25.78 -2.64 -42.66
C ARG A 6 -25.08 -3.99 -42.86
N VAL A 7 -23.79 -4.06 -42.54
CA VAL A 7 -23.07 -5.32 -42.30
C VAL A 7 -23.07 -5.57 -40.79
N LEU A 8 -23.65 -6.70 -40.40
CA LEU A 8 -23.74 -7.18 -39.03
C LEU A 8 -22.35 -7.67 -38.56
N ALA A 9 -21.80 -7.05 -37.52
CA ALA A 9 -20.68 -7.60 -36.75
C ALA A 9 -21.24 -8.49 -35.62
N PRO A 10 -20.57 -9.60 -35.25
CA PRO A 10 -21.02 -10.45 -34.14
C PRO A 10 -20.83 -9.71 -32.80
N GLU A 11 -21.84 -9.76 -31.94
CA GLU A 11 -21.73 -9.26 -30.56
C GLU A 11 -20.67 -10.07 -29.78
N PRO A 12 -19.78 -9.41 -29.00
CA PRO A 12 -18.91 -10.12 -28.08
C PRO A 12 -19.72 -10.59 -26.87
N HIS A 13 -19.71 -11.91 -26.64
CA HIS A 13 -20.16 -12.52 -25.39
C HIS A 13 -19.46 -11.85 -24.20
N GLN A 14 -20.24 -11.20 -23.33
CA GLN A 14 -19.77 -10.71 -22.04
C GLN A 14 -19.62 -11.88 -21.04
N PRO A 15 -18.57 -11.91 -20.22
CA PRO A 15 -18.48 -12.85 -19.10
C PRO A 15 -19.44 -12.47 -17.95
N GLU A 16 -20.09 -13.48 -17.35
CA GLU A 16 -21.19 -13.47 -16.35
C GLU A 16 -20.96 -12.71 -15.02
N TRP A 17 -20.03 -11.75 -14.93
CA TRP A 17 -19.80 -10.94 -13.73
C TRP A 17 -20.15 -9.45 -13.88
N MET A 18 -20.66 -9.06 -15.05
CA MET A 18 -21.25 -7.75 -15.31
C MET A 18 -22.75 -7.91 -15.54
N ASP A 19 -23.57 -7.29 -14.69
CA ASP A 19 -24.97 -7.00 -15.01
C ASP A 19 -25.36 -5.62 -14.47
N ASP A 20 -26.25 -4.98 -15.22
CA ASP A 20 -26.45 -3.54 -15.43
C ASP A 20 -27.09 -2.70 -14.29
N GLY A 21 -26.94 -1.38 -14.42
CA GLY A 21 -27.92 -0.37 -13.98
C GLY A 21 -27.47 0.54 -12.83
N ALA A 22 -27.70 1.85 -12.82
CA ALA A 22 -28.33 2.77 -13.76
C ALA A 22 -27.92 4.19 -13.32
N MET A 23 -27.71 5.11 -14.27
CA MET A 23 -27.65 6.53 -13.96
C MET A 23 -29.02 6.96 -13.41
N MET A 24 -29.04 7.54 -12.21
CA MET A 24 -30.22 8.21 -11.66
C MET A 24 -30.04 9.72 -11.76
N ASP A 25 -30.88 10.31 -12.58
CA ASP A 25 -31.14 11.74 -12.73
C ASP A 25 -31.70 12.29 -11.41
N ILE A 26 -31.06 13.31 -10.82
CA ILE A 26 -31.53 13.95 -9.58
C ILE A 26 -31.93 15.39 -9.91
N GLN A 27 -33.24 15.61 -10.03
CA GLN A 27 -33.87 16.92 -9.98
C GLN A 27 -33.59 17.61 -8.63
N ARG A 28 -33.17 18.88 -8.68
CA ARG A 28 -32.89 19.71 -7.50
C ARG A 28 -34.18 20.22 -6.84
N PRO A 29 -34.36 20.07 -5.52
CA PRO A 29 -35.31 20.88 -4.75
C PRO A 29 -34.66 22.15 -4.18
N SER A 30 -35.43 23.24 -4.16
CA SER A 30 -35.06 24.59 -3.69
C SER A 30 -34.77 24.64 -2.17
N PRO A 31 -33.92 25.57 -1.69
CA PRO A 31 -33.54 25.65 -0.28
C PRO A 31 -34.56 26.38 0.61
N PRO A 32 -34.77 25.95 1.88
CA PRO A 32 -35.52 26.70 2.88
C PRO A 32 -34.67 27.78 3.57
N LYS A 33 -35.34 28.85 4.02
CA LYS A 33 -34.78 30.06 4.64
C LYS A 33 -34.24 29.83 6.05
N LEU A 34 -33.06 30.38 6.32
CA LEU A 34 -32.39 30.44 7.63
C LEU A 34 -33.01 31.50 8.56
N LEU A 35 -33.21 31.15 9.83
CA LEU A 35 -33.41 32.09 10.94
C LEU A 35 -32.15 32.09 11.82
N ALA A 36 -31.74 33.28 12.25
CA ALA A 36 -30.50 33.56 12.97
C ALA A 36 -30.58 33.26 14.49
N PRO A 37 -29.46 32.94 15.15
CA PRO A 37 -29.38 32.84 16.61
C PRO A 37 -28.84 34.13 17.27
N SER A 38 -29.36 34.46 18.45
CA SER A 38 -28.82 35.46 19.37
C SER A 38 -28.10 34.79 20.56
N SER A 39 -26.96 35.37 20.95
CA SER A 39 -26.07 34.92 22.04
C SER A 39 -26.29 35.77 23.34
N PRO A 40 -25.49 35.64 24.43
CA PRO A 40 -26.01 35.25 25.75
C PRO A 40 -25.75 36.30 26.86
N ALA A 41 -26.24 36.05 28.08
CA ALA A 41 -25.80 36.76 29.27
C ALA A 41 -25.64 35.83 30.48
N THR A 42 -24.52 36.04 31.15
CA THR A 42 -23.95 35.43 32.37
C THR A 42 -24.61 35.91 33.65
N GLU A 43 -24.59 35.09 34.72
CA GLU A 43 -24.08 35.47 36.07
C GLU A 43 -24.20 34.32 37.11
N ARG A 44 -23.18 34.21 37.97
CA ARG A 44 -23.17 33.49 39.27
C ARG A 44 -23.32 34.52 40.40
N PRO A 45 -23.61 34.13 41.67
CA PRO A 45 -22.50 34.06 42.64
C PRO A 45 -22.61 32.96 43.73
N GLN A 46 -21.60 32.99 44.60
CA GLN A 46 -21.07 32.06 45.61
C GLN A 46 -21.83 31.99 46.95
N GLY A 47 -21.48 31.02 47.81
CA GLY A 47 -21.65 31.10 49.27
C GLY A 47 -21.29 29.82 50.04
N CYS A 48 -20.15 29.81 50.73
CA CYS A 48 -19.71 28.79 51.70
C CYS A 48 -20.14 29.14 53.14
N PHE A 49 -20.43 28.16 54.00
CA PHE A 49 -20.32 28.29 55.48
C PHE A 49 -20.03 26.94 56.17
N VAL A 50 -19.34 27.01 57.31
CA VAL A 50 -18.63 25.95 58.04
C VAL A 50 -19.38 25.54 59.34
N PHE A 51 -19.10 24.31 59.82
CA PHE A 51 -19.55 23.57 61.02
C PHE A 51 -19.47 24.29 62.40
N PRO A 52 -20.15 23.75 63.45
CA PRO A 52 -19.40 22.97 64.47
C PRO A 52 -20.13 21.80 65.21
N THR A 53 -19.30 20.79 65.59
CA THR A 53 -19.17 19.96 66.82
C THR A 53 -20.34 19.29 67.59
N ALA A 54 -20.25 17.94 67.65
CA ALA A 54 -20.28 16.98 68.78
C ALA A 54 -21.23 17.14 70.00
N SER A 55 -22.01 16.08 70.29
CA SER A 55 -22.02 15.37 71.60
C SER A 55 -22.97 14.16 71.60
N SER A 56 -22.61 13.16 72.41
CA SER A 56 -23.12 11.80 72.50
C SER A 56 -24.15 11.60 73.62
N VAL A 57 -25.24 10.86 73.37
CA VAL A 57 -26.06 10.18 74.41
C VAL A 57 -26.61 8.86 73.82
N PRO A 58 -26.55 7.70 74.52
CA PRO A 58 -27.12 6.45 74.05
C PRO A 58 -28.52 6.22 74.65
N LEU A 59 -29.50 5.84 73.84
CA LEU A 59 -30.78 5.30 74.31
C LEU A 59 -31.13 4.05 73.51
N LYS A 60 -31.28 2.95 74.26
CA LYS A 60 -31.69 1.62 73.82
C LYS A 60 -33.21 1.58 73.58
N ALA A 61 -33.59 0.66 72.68
CA ALA A 61 -34.93 0.15 72.38
C ALA A 61 -35.87 1.19 71.72
N THR A 62 -36.48 0.91 70.58
CA THR A 62 -37.42 -0.20 70.38
C THR A 62 -37.67 -0.39 68.88
N ARG A 63 -37.91 -1.63 68.47
CA ARG A 63 -38.13 -2.09 67.09
C ARG A 63 -39.19 -1.27 66.35
N CYS A 64 -38.82 -0.73 65.19
CA CYS A 64 -39.74 -0.38 64.11
C CYS A 64 -39.18 -0.96 62.80
N SER A 65 -39.97 -1.86 62.22
CA SER A 65 -39.68 -2.53 60.95
C SER A 65 -39.68 -1.52 59.80
N VAL A 66 -38.54 -1.33 59.14
CA VAL A 66 -38.49 -0.83 57.77
C VAL A 66 -37.42 -1.64 57.03
N LEU A 67 -37.87 -2.43 56.05
CA LEU A 67 -37.03 -3.03 55.01
C LEU A 67 -36.24 -1.89 54.35
N ALA A 68 -34.97 -1.73 54.69
CA ALA A 68 -34.06 -0.93 53.87
C ALA A 68 -33.64 -1.80 52.68
N LEU A 69 -34.47 -1.80 51.64
CA LEU A 69 -34.04 -2.16 50.30
C LEU A 69 -32.92 -1.18 49.94
N VAL A 70 -31.67 -1.62 50.06
CA VAL A 70 -30.55 -0.93 49.41
C VAL A 70 -30.75 -1.14 47.92
N THR A 71 -31.53 -0.26 47.29
CA THR A 71 -31.48 -0.08 45.84
C THR A 71 -30.07 0.38 45.52
N VAL A 72 -29.22 -0.56 45.14
CA VAL A 72 -28.06 -0.27 44.30
C VAL A 72 -28.66 0.28 43.01
N VAL A 73 -28.78 1.61 42.92
CA VAL A 73 -28.96 2.28 41.65
C VAL A 73 -27.65 2.05 40.91
N VAL A 74 -27.57 0.92 40.21
CA VAL A 74 -26.65 0.79 39.08
C VAL A 74 -27.13 1.86 38.12
N VAL A 75 -26.50 3.03 38.17
CA VAL A 75 -26.54 3.96 37.07
C VAL A 75 -25.86 3.20 35.94
N VAL A 76 -26.65 2.43 35.20
CA VAL A 76 -26.32 2.08 33.83
C VAL A 76 -26.26 3.44 33.17
N GLN A 77 -25.06 4.03 33.15
CA GLN A 77 -24.74 4.93 32.07
C GLN A 77 -24.96 4.07 30.84
N GLY A 78 -26.16 4.18 30.27
CA GLY A 78 -26.35 3.88 28.88
C GLY A 78 -25.39 4.82 28.18
N ALA A 79 -24.16 4.35 27.98
CA ALA A 79 -23.39 4.81 26.86
C ALA A 79 -24.38 4.67 25.71
N LEU A 80 -24.86 5.80 25.20
CA LEU A 80 -25.42 5.83 23.86
C LEU A 80 -24.24 5.36 23.02
N ALA A 81 -24.12 4.04 22.85
CA ALA A 81 -23.17 3.43 21.96
C ALA A 81 -23.52 4.06 20.63
N HIS A 82 -22.69 5.02 20.21
CA HIS A 82 -22.91 5.70 18.95
C HIS A 82 -22.84 4.59 17.91
N ASP A 83 -23.99 4.26 17.33
CA ASP A 83 -24.10 3.11 16.44
C ASP A 83 -23.22 3.38 15.21
N SER A 84 -22.07 2.72 15.18
CA SER A 84 -21.08 2.76 14.11
C SER A 84 -21.45 1.80 12.99
N THR A 85 -22.71 1.36 12.92
CA THR A 85 -23.17 0.45 11.87
C THR A 85 -23.44 1.22 10.57
N ILE A 86 -22.80 0.77 9.49
CA ILE A 86 -23.03 1.23 8.12
C ILE A 86 -23.62 0.09 7.31
N ARG A 87 -24.65 0.39 6.51
CA ARG A 87 -25.25 -0.56 5.56
C ARG A 87 -24.54 -0.49 4.21
N LEU A 88 -23.87 -1.58 3.83
CA LEU A 88 -23.30 -1.77 2.48
C LEU A 88 -24.22 -2.64 1.62
N ARG A 89 -23.94 -2.72 0.31
CA ARG A 89 -24.62 -3.68 -0.58
C ARG A 89 -24.32 -5.13 -0.17
N GLN A 90 -23.14 -5.37 0.40
CA GLN A 90 -22.64 -6.66 0.86
C GLN A 90 -23.21 -7.08 2.22
N GLY A 91 -23.86 -6.18 2.96
CA GLY A 91 -24.37 -6.42 4.30
C GLY A 91 -24.04 -5.29 5.27
N ASN A 92 -24.47 -5.44 6.53
CA ASN A 92 -24.21 -4.45 7.59
C ASN A 92 -22.79 -4.59 8.14
N VAL A 93 -22.06 -3.49 8.31
CA VAL A 93 -20.73 -3.47 8.92
C VAL A 93 -20.77 -2.60 10.16
N GLN A 94 -20.32 -3.12 11.29
CA GLN A 94 -20.15 -2.34 12.52
C GLN A 94 -18.68 -2.03 12.73
N GLY A 95 -18.34 -0.74 12.73
CA GLY A 95 -16.97 -0.26 12.98
C GLY A 95 -16.72 0.01 14.47
N VAL A 96 -15.62 0.69 14.75
CA VAL A 96 -15.18 1.06 16.10
C VAL A 96 -14.74 2.53 16.14
N ILE A 97 -14.96 3.19 17.27
CA ILE A 97 -14.48 4.55 17.50
C ILE A 97 -13.00 4.49 17.91
N ARG A 98 -12.19 5.40 17.38
CA ARG A 98 -10.78 5.58 17.76
C ARG A 98 -10.56 7.02 18.19
N GLU A 99 -9.83 7.19 19.28
CA GLU A 99 -9.33 8.49 19.73
C GLU A 99 -8.05 8.84 18.98
N THR A 100 -7.95 10.07 18.50
CA THR A 100 -6.69 10.64 18.02
C THR A 100 -6.25 11.78 18.94
N SER A 101 -5.10 12.38 18.67
CA SER A 101 -4.62 13.55 19.40
C SER A 101 -5.52 14.79 19.22
N THR A 102 -6.36 14.82 18.17
CA THR A 102 -7.16 15.99 17.81
C THR A 102 -8.67 15.75 17.88
N ARG A 103 -9.16 14.54 17.59
CA ARG A 103 -10.59 14.20 17.67
C ARG A 103 -10.87 12.69 17.65
N GLN A 104 -12.11 12.32 17.95
CA GLN A 104 -12.63 10.99 17.66
C GLN A 104 -12.83 10.79 16.14
N ILE A 105 -12.50 9.59 15.67
CA ILE A 105 -12.76 9.11 14.30
C ILE A 105 -13.40 7.72 14.34
N TYR A 106 -13.92 7.26 13.20
CA TYR A 106 -14.47 5.90 13.07
C TYR A 106 -13.56 5.05 12.20
N ALA A 107 -13.32 3.81 12.62
CA ALA A 107 -12.51 2.84 11.90
C ALA A 107 -13.33 1.57 11.59
N TYR A 108 -13.17 1.04 10.40
CA TYR A 108 -13.76 -0.21 9.91
C TYR A 108 -12.64 -1.06 9.36
N LEU A 109 -12.18 -2.03 10.15
CA LEU A 109 -10.95 -2.79 9.90
C LEU A 109 -11.28 -4.21 9.43
N GLY A 110 -10.41 -4.79 8.60
CA GLY A 110 -10.50 -6.19 8.20
C GLY A 110 -11.68 -6.56 7.30
N ILE A 111 -12.29 -5.61 6.59
CA ILE A 111 -13.46 -5.87 5.74
C ILE A 111 -13.03 -6.71 4.51
N PRO A 112 -13.59 -7.91 4.26
CA PRO A 112 -13.23 -8.71 3.11
C PRO A 112 -13.71 -8.05 1.81
N TYR A 113 -12.80 -7.86 0.86
CA TYR A 113 -13.14 -7.28 -0.46
C TYR A 113 -13.18 -8.32 -1.58
N ALA A 114 -12.61 -9.50 -1.35
CA ALA A 114 -12.60 -10.63 -2.26
C ALA A 114 -12.82 -11.94 -1.48
N LYS A 115 -13.16 -13.01 -2.19
CA LYS A 115 -13.18 -14.36 -1.60
C LYS A 115 -11.78 -14.74 -1.10
N PRO A 116 -11.69 -15.50 0.00
CA PRO A 116 -10.42 -16.05 0.47
C PRO A 116 -9.71 -16.83 -0.65
N PRO A 117 -8.47 -16.50 -1.03
CA PRO A 117 -7.72 -17.17 -2.08
C PRO A 117 -7.11 -18.51 -1.61
N VAL A 118 -7.95 -19.38 -1.02
CA VAL A 118 -7.57 -20.68 -0.46
C VAL A 118 -8.03 -21.83 -1.35
N GLY A 119 -7.43 -23.02 -1.18
CA GLY A 119 -7.78 -24.21 -1.94
C GLY A 119 -7.67 -23.96 -3.45
N ASN A 120 -8.74 -24.25 -4.20
CA ASN A 120 -8.77 -24.05 -5.66
C ASN A 120 -8.74 -22.58 -6.10
N LEU A 121 -8.82 -21.62 -5.17
CA LEU A 121 -8.63 -20.19 -5.47
C LEU A 121 -7.18 -19.73 -5.21
N ARG A 122 -6.33 -20.60 -4.66
CA ARG A 122 -4.90 -20.34 -4.52
C ARG A 122 -4.29 -20.17 -5.90
N PHE A 123 -3.43 -19.16 -6.07
CA PHE A 123 -2.84 -18.77 -7.36
C PHE A 123 -3.85 -18.50 -8.50
N GLN A 124 -5.11 -18.17 -8.17
CA GLN A 124 -6.12 -17.73 -9.15
C GLN A 124 -6.41 -16.22 -9.01
N PRO A 125 -6.93 -15.54 -10.05
CA PRO A 125 -7.43 -14.16 -9.90
C PRO A 125 -8.48 -14.04 -8.77
N PRO A 126 -8.48 -12.93 -8.00
CA PRO A 126 -9.40 -12.80 -6.89
C PRO A 126 -10.84 -12.71 -7.38
N ARG A 127 -11.76 -13.34 -6.64
CA ARG A 127 -13.19 -13.34 -6.95
C ARG A 127 -13.95 -12.42 -5.99
N ARG A 128 -15.05 -11.83 -6.46
CA ARG A 128 -15.91 -10.97 -5.65
C ARG A 128 -16.45 -11.73 -4.44
N HIS A 129 -16.39 -11.10 -3.26
CA HIS A 129 -17.02 -11.62 -2.04
C HIS A 129 -18.55 -11.53 -2.15
N GLU A 130 -19.27 -12.56 -1.70
CA GLU A 130 -20.74 -12.65 -1.80
C GLU A 130 -21.46 -11.72 -0.82
N GLY A 131 -20.74 -11.27 0.20
CA GLY A 131 -21.27 -10.48 1.32
C GLY A 131 -21.47 -11.35 2.55
N TRP A 132 -22.24 -10.85 3.50
CA TRP A 132 -22.51 -11.52 4.77
C TRP A 132 -23.97 -11.30 5.17
N THR A 133 -24.57 -12.32 5.79
CA THR A 133 -25.97 -12.29 6.23
C THR A 133 -26.14 -11.62 7.59
N THR A 134 -25.18 -11.82 8.50
CA THR A 134 -25.12 -11.20 9.82
C THR A 134 -24.17 -10.00 9.81
N THR A 135 -24.39 -9.01 10.69
CA THR A 135 -23.48 -7.86 10.82
C THR A 135 -22.03 -8.30 10.94
N PHE A 136 -21.16 -7.74 10.08
CA PHE A 136 -19.73 -7.95 10.12
C PHE A 136 -19.09 -6.97 11.11
N PHE A 137 -18.39 -7.48 12.12
CA PHE A 137 -17.70 -6.68 13.12
C PHE A 137 -16.31 -6.29 12.61
N ALA A 138 -16.21 -5.11 12.02
CA ALA A 138 -14.98 -4.55 11.45
C ALA A 138 -14.16 -3.79 12.51
N THR A 139 -13.85 -4.45 13.61
CA THR A 139 -13.24 -3.82 14.80
C THR A 139 -11.73 -4.04 14.91
N GLU A 140 -11.20 -5.02 14.17
CA GLU A 140 -9.81 -5.47 14.22
C GLU A 140 -9.23 -5.63 12.80
N PHE A 141 -7.92 -5.50 12.66
CA PHE A 141 -7.25 -5.71 11.39
C PHE A 141 -7.39 -7.18 10.94
N GLY A 142 -7.56 -7.37 9.63
CA GLY A 142 -7.47 -8.70 9.02
C GLY A 142 -6.04 -9.25 9.09
N ALA A 143 -5.89 -10.57 8.87
CA ALA A 143 -4.58 -11.20 8.80
C ALA A 143 -3.77 -10.66 7.61
N ALA A 144 -2.46 -10.55 7.77
CA ALA A 144 -1.57 -10.24 6.66
C ALA A 144 -1.49 -11.42 5.69
N CYS A 145 -1.21 -11.13 4.41
CA CYS A 145 -0.95 -12.20 3.45
C CYS A 145 0.35 -12.95 3.80
N PRO A 146 0.51 -14.23 3.40
CA PRO A 146 1.67 -15.00 3.77
C PRO A 146 2.96 -14.43 3.17
N GLN A 147 3.96 -14.22 4.01
CA GLN A 147 5.19 -13.51 3.64
C GLN A 147 6.36 -13.82 4.59
N PRO A 148 7.61 -13.66 4.14
CA PRO A 148 8.79 -13.87 4.98
C PRO A 148 9.13 -12.63 5.84
N PHE A 149 10.12 -12.76 6.72
CA PHE A 149 10.79 -11.71 7.52
C PHE A 149 9.97 -10.95 8.58
N LEU A 150 8.65 -10.84 8.45
CA LEU A 150 7.81 -10.18 9.46
C LEU A 150 7.39 -11.15 10.56
N THR A 151 8.08 -11.06 11.71
CA THR A 151 7.75 -11.85 12.91
C THR A 151 6.63 -11.23 13.72
N GLY A 152 5.84 -12.06 14.42
CA GLY A 152 4.78 -11.59 15.33
C GLY A 152 3.50 -11.09 14.64
N LEU A 153 3.42 -11.14 13.32
CA LEU A 153 2.24 -10.77 12.54
C LEU A 153 1.34 -12.00 12.31
N GLN A 154 0.04 -11.88 12.57
CA GLN A 154 -0.91 -12.92 12.19
C GLN A 154 -1.02 -13.00 10.67
N MET A 155 -0.67 -14.15 10.10
CA MET A 155 -0.72 -14.40 8.66
C MET A 155 -1.76 -15.45 8.31
N SER A 156 -2.43 -15.26 7.18
CA SER A 156 -3.40 -16.20 6.61
C SER A 156 -3.44 -16.02 5.10
N GLU A 157 -3.81 -17.06 4.36
CA GLU A 157 -4.18 -16.88 2.95
C GLU A 157 -5.51 -16.15 2.79
N ASP A 158 -6.41 -16.25 3.78
CA ASP A 158 -7.57 -15.39 3.89
C ASP A 158 -7.16 -13.99 4.37
N CYS A 159 -6.54 -13.24 3.47
CA CYS A 159 -5.94 -11.94 3.75
C CYS A 159 -6.49 -10.80 2.89
N LEU A 160 -7.42 -11.05 1.96
CA LEU A 160 -7.91 -10.04 1.00
C LEU A 160 -8.94 -9.10 1.65
N THR A 161 -8.46 -8.32 2.61
CA THR A 161 -9.23 -7.40 3.44
C THR A 161 -8.79 -5.95 3.25
N LEU A 162 -9.71 -5.02 3.47
CA LEU A 162 -9.46 -3.58 3.51
C LEU A 162 -9.82 -2.97 4.85
N ASN A 163 -9.24 -1.82 5.14
CA ASN A 163 -9.46 -1.00 6.31
C ASN A 163 -9.94 0.38 5.85
N VAL A 164 -10.87 0.99 6.58
CA VAL A 164 -11.39 2.33 6.29
C VAL A 164 -11.43 3.16 7.56
N TRP A 165 -10.82 4.33 7.53
CA TRP A 165 -10.95 5.35 8.56
C TRP A 165 -11.73 6.53 7.99
N ILE A 166 -12.76 6.96 8.72
CA ILE A 166 -13.60 8.09 8.34
C ILE A 166 -13.63 9.14 9.46
N PRO A 167 -13.69 10.43 9.10
CA PRO A 167 -13.68 11.54 10.05
C PRO A 167 -14.95 11.59 10.90
N GLU A 168 -16.09 11.29 10.29
CA GLU A 168 -17.42 11.29 10.91
C GLU A 168 -18.34 10.30 10.19
N LEU A 169 -19.41 9.88 10.85
CA LEU A 169 -20.45 9.07 10.20
C LEU A 169 -21.15 9.87 9.09
N PRO A 170 -21.57 9.24 7.98
CA PRO A 170 -22.25 9.94 6.88
C PRO A 170 -23.57 10.57 7.35
N ARG A 171 -23.56 11.87 7.68
CA ARG A 171 -24.72 12.66 8.08
C ARG A 171 -24.88 13.86 7.15
N GLY A 172 -25.41 13.62 5.95
CA GLY A 172 -25.69 14.67 4.96
C GLY A 172 -24.79 14.62 3.72
N PHE A 173 -24.55 15.79 3.11
CA PHE A 173 -23.90 15.92 1.80
C PHE A 173 -22.40 16.24 1.85
N ARG A 174 -21.78 16.26 3.04
CA ARG A 174 -20.34 16.56 3.15
C ARG A 174 -19.53 15.47 2.46
N GLN A 175 -18.71 15.88 1.51
CA GLN A 175 -17.79 14.99 0.79
C GLN A 175 -16.38 15.22 1.32
N TYR A 176 -15.66 14.12 1.52
CA TYR A 176 -14.28 14.11 1.96
C TYR A 176 -13.38 13.56 0.84
N PRO A 177 -12.15 14.06 0.69
CA PRO A 177 -11.16 13.42 -0.17
C PRO A 177 -10.90 12.00 0.32
N VAL A 178 -10.81 11.06 -0.62
CA VAL A 178 -10.49 9.65 -0.33
C VAL A 178 -9.03 9.41 -0.68
N ILE A 179 -8.23 9.07 0.32
CA ILE A 179 -6.88 8.55 0.15
C ILE A 179 -6.96 7.04 0.24
N VAL A 180 -6.61 6.36 -0.83
CA VAL A 180 -6.38 4.90 -0.76
C VAL A 180 -4.92 4.68 -0.45
N LEU A 181 -4.59 3.65 0.31
CA LEU A 181 -3.25 3.28 0.70
C LEU A 181 -2.98 1.81 0.28
N LEU A 182 -2.13 1.57 -0.72
CA LEU A 182 -1.36 0.33 -0.90
C LEU A 182 -0.35 0.27 0.23
N GLU A 183 -0.10 -0.87 0.84
CA GLU A 183 1.09 -1.03 1.67
C GLU A 183 1.97 -2.11 1.08
N GLY A 184 3.28 -1.91 1.05
CA GLY A 184 4.21 -3.01 0.78
C GLY A 184 5.63 -2.60 0.45
N GLU A 185 6.54 -3.55 0.62
CA GLU A 185 7.95 -3.42 0.34
C GLU A 185 8.33 -4.43 -0.75
N LEU A 186 8.73 -3.90 -1.91
CA LEU A 186 9.24 -4.68 -3.05
C LEU A 186 8.31 -5.83 -3.49
N PHE A 187 7.01 -5.72 -3.26
CA PHE A 187 6.01 -6.77 -3.51
C PHE A 187 6.18 -8.04 -2.65
N VAL A 188 7.12 -8.09 -1.71
CA VAL A 188 7.44 -9.28 -0.89
C VAL A 188 6.69 -9.26 0.44
N THR A 189 6.70 -8.11 1.11
CA THR A 189 6.10 -7.93 2.45
C THR A 189 5.11 -6.76 2.47
N SER A 190 4.10 -6.86 3.33
CA SER A 190 3.14 -5.80 3.67
C SER A 190 2.48 -6.13 5.01
N ALA A 191 2.08 -5.13 5.80
CA ALA A 191 1.42 -5.40 7.07
C ALA A 191 0.20 -4.50 7.25
N PRO A 192 -1.00 -5.03 7.51
CA PRO A 192 -2.27 -4.27 7.50
C PRO A 192 -2.33 -3.11 8.49
N SER A 193 -1.49 -3.15 9.53
CA SER A 193 -1.47 -2.19 10.63
C SER A 193 -0.23 -1.30 10.64
N ARG A 194 0.63 -1.34 9.60
CA ARG A 194 1.89 -0.59 9.59
C ARG A 194 1.65 0.92 9.45
N PHE A 195 0.64 1.31 8.68
CA PHE A 195 0.27 2.71 8.49
C PHE A 195 -1.21 2.95 8.81
N PRO A 196 -1.60 3.04 10.10
CA PRO A 196 -2.98 3.29 10.47
C PRO A 196 -3.42 4.68 9.97
N GLY A 197 -4.53 4.73 9.23
CA GLY A 197 -5.03 5.96 8.58
C GLY A 197 -5.65 7.01 9.52
N GLN A 198 -5.54 6.84 10.83
CA GLN A 198 -6.26 7.62 11.82
C GLN A 198 -5.90 9.12 11.84
N ASP A 199 -4.62 9.48 11.67
CA ASP A 199 -4.17 10.88 11.72
C ASP A 199 -4.60 11.67 10.48
N LEU A 200 -4.56 11.01 9.32
CA LEU A 200 -5.10 11.53 8.07
C LEU A 200 -6.64 11.65 8.15
N ALA A 201 -7.32 10.66 8.74
CA ALA A 201 -8.75 10.74 8.95
C ALA A 201 -9.15 11.85 9.94
N ALA A 202 -8.32 12.12 10.94
CA ALA A 202 -8.51 13.25 11.84
C ALA A 202 -8.35 14.61 11.13
N SER A 203 -7.69 14.62 9.96
CA SER A 203 -7.46 15.79 9.11
C SER A 203 -8.47 15.89 7.96
N ASP A 204 -9.73 15.47 8.19
CA ASP A 204 -10.85 15.53 7.22
C ASP A 204 -10.61 14.76 5.90
N MET A 205 -10.09 13.54 6.01
CA MET A 205 -9.90 12.63 4.87
C MET A 205 -10.56 11.28 5.15
N ILE A 206 -11.06 10.61 4.12
CA ILE A 206 -11.37 9.18 4.21
C ILE A 206 -10.11 8.43 3.81
N VAL A 207 -9.64 7.54 4.66
CA VAL A 207 -8.46 6.73 4.39
C VAL A 207 -8.88 5.30 4.21
N VAL A 208 -8.42 4.67 3.14
CA VAL A 208 -8.64 3.25 2.87
C VAL A 208 -7.28 2.59 2.78
N SER A 209 -6.99 1.53 3.52
CA SER A 209 -5.83 0.67 3.23
C SER A 209 -6.29 -0.74 2.90
N PHE A 210 -5.48 -1.54 2.22
CA PHE A 210 -5.85 -2.93 1.92
C PHE A 210 -4.65 -3.85 1.76
N ASN A 211 -4.89 -5.11 2.07
CA ASN A 211 -3.96 -6.19 1.83
C ASN A 211 -4.12 -6.72 0.41
N TYR A 212 -3.02 -7.07 -0.23
CA TYR A 212 -3.00 -7.82 -1.47
C TYR A 212 -1.97 -8.94 -1.37
N ARG A 213 -2.12 -10.00 -2.19
CA ARG A 213 -1.16 -11.11 -2.19
C ARG A 213 0.24 -10.61 -2.57
N THR A 214 1.23 -10.99 -1.79
CA THR A 214 2.64 -10.65 -1.98
C THR A 214 3.43 -11.87 -2.46
N ASN A 215 4.70 -11.64 -2.82
CA ASN A 215 5.70 -12.65 -3.19
C ASN A 215 5.16 -13.71 -4.18
N ALA A 216 5.57 -14.98 -4.05
CA ALA A 216 5.10 -16.07 -4.88
C ALA A 216 3.55 -16.19 -4.88
N PHE A 217 2.87 -15.91 -3.77
CA PHE A 217 1.40 -15.96 -3.73
C PHE A 217 0.73 -14.93 -4.65
N GLY A 218 1.37 -13.78 -4.88
CA GLY A 218 0.84 -12.68 -5.70
C GLY A 218 1.47 -12.53 -7.08
N PHE A 219 2.70 -13.00 -7.28
CA PHE A 219 3.50 -12.61 -8.44
C PHE A 219 4.27 -13.78 -9.08
N LEU A 220 4.03 -15.02 -8.66
CA LEU A 220 4.58 -16.18 -9.34
C LEU A 220 4.06 -16.26 -10.78
N SER A 221 4.97 -16.37 -11.74
CA SER A 221 4.62 -16.45 -13.15
C SER A 221 5.46 -17.49 -13.89
N TRP A 222 4.79 -18.20 -14.79
CA TRP A 222 5.40 -19.04 -15.83
C TRP A 222 5.19 -18.44 -17.22
N GLU A 223 4.74 -17.19 -17.31
CA GLU A 223 4.43 -16.49 -18.57
C GLU A 223 3.43 -17.27 -19.43
N ASP A 224 2.39 -17.80 -18.79
CA ASP A 224 1.27 -18.48 -19.45
C ASP A 224 -0.03 -18.26 -18.66
N ARG A 225 -1.13 -18.82 -19.16
CA ARG A 225 -2.45 -18.65 -18.54
C ARG A 225 -2.66 -19.40 -17.23
N VAL A 226 -1.82 -20.39 -16.92
CA VAL A 226 -1.96 -21.23 -15.71
C VAL A 226 -1.31 -20.55 -14.52
N LEU A 227 -0.11 -19.99 -14.71
CA LEU A 227 0.59 -19.16 -13.73
C LEU A 227 0.91 -17.81 -14.40
N PRO A 228 -0.07 -16.90 -14.50
CA PRO A 228 0.10 -15.64 -15.21
C PRO A 228 1.01 -14.65 -14.49
N GLY A 229 1.10 -14.71 -13.16
CA GLY A 229 1.63 -13.60 -12.36
C GLY A 229 0.62 -12.48 -12.18
N ASN A 230 1.06 -11.34 -11.64
CA ASN A 230 0.25 -10.14 -11.41
C ASN A 230 -1.01 -10.33 -10.56
N LEU A 231 -1.14 -11.44 -9.85
CA LEU A 231 -2.29 -11.80 -9.02
C LEU A 231 -2.47 -10.93 -7.77
N GLY A 232 -1.39 -10.27 -7.32
CA GLY A 232 -1.41 -9.23 -6.30
C GLY A 232 -1.89 -7.88 -6.81
N THR A 233 -1.79 -7.64 -8.12
CA THR A 233 -2.24 -6.41 -8.79
C THR A 233 -3.58 -6.59 -9.51
N ALA A 234 -4.02 -7.83 -9.71
CA ALA A 234 -5.34 -8.17 -10.24
C ALA A 234 -6.42 -8.03 -9.15
N GLY A 235 -7.50 -7.30 -9.41
CA GLY A 235 -8.70 -7.31 -8.56
C GLY A 235 -9.60 -6.07 -8.70
N PRO A 236 -10.85 -6.12 -8.19
CA PRO A 236 -11.80 -5.01 -8.29
C PRO A 236 -11.49 -3.82 -7.34
N VAL A 237 -10.57 -4.01 -6.38
CA VAL A 237 -10.27 -3.02 -5.32
C VAL A 237 -8.86 -2.42 -5.41
N THR A 238 -8.08 -2.77 -6.43
CA THR A 238 -6.76 -2.19 -6.63
C THR A 238 -6.87 -0.72 -7.08
N ARG A 239 -6.89 0.18 -6.09
CA ARG A 239 -6.90 1.65 -6.16
C ARG A 239 -5.88 2.18 -5.14
N PRO A 240 -5.21 3.34 -5.33
CA PRO A 240 -3.80 3.45 -4.89
C PRO A 240 -3.41 4.26 -3.63
N ALA A 241 -2.41 3.85 -2.78
CA ALA A 241 -1.13 4.58 -2.41
C ALA A 241 -0.16 3.97 -1.31
N MET A 242 1.18 3.99 -1.47
CA MET A 242 2.23 3.29 -0.64
C MET A 242 2.57 1.84 -1.05
N GLY A 243 2.52 1.66 -2.36
CA GLY A 243 3.28 0.71 -3.14
C GLY A 243 3.50 1.47 -4.43
N ALA A 244 4.42 2.43 -4.43
CA ALA A 244 4.46 3.48 -5.45
C ALA A 244 4.64 2.90 -6.87
N ALA A 245 5.36 1.79 -7.01
CA ALA A 245 5.38 1.02 -8.24
C ALA A 245 3.99 0.46 -8.62
N SER A 246 3.29 -0.21 -7.69
CA SER A 246 1.91 -0.70 -7.88
C SER A 246 0.94 0.42 -8.28
N ALA A 247 1.01 1.56 -7.59
CA ALA A 247 0.20 2.74 -7.92
C ALA A 247 0.53 3.25 -9.33
N ALA A 248 1.80 3.29 -9.70
CA ALA A 248 2.22 3.71 -11.03
C ALA A 248 1.78 2.73 -12.13
N TYR A 249 1.63 1.43 -11.86
CA TYR A 249 0.99 0.51 -12.79
C TYR A 249 -0.48 0.87 -13.04
N HIS A 250 -1.24 1.32 -12.04
CA HIS A 250 -2.60 1.82 -12.25
C HIS A 250 -2.66 3.07 -13.13
N LEU A 251 -1.63 3.92 -13.10
CA LEU A 251 -1.56 5.08 -14.00
C LEU A 251 -1.49 4.67 -15.48
N VAL A 252 -0.92 3.50 -15.77
CA VAL A 252 -0.70 3.04 -17.15
C VAL A 252 -1.63 1.91 -17.58
N HIS A 253 -2.34 1.30 -16.62
CA HIS A 253 -3.27 0.22 -16.86
C HIS A 253 -4.57 0.72 -17.53
N PRO A 254 -5.02 0.12 -18.66
CA PRO A 254 -6.24 0.54 -19.38
C PRO A 254 -7.53 0.50 -18.55
N ARG A 255 -7.74 -0.57 -17.76
CA ARG A 255 -8.89 -0.76 -16.86
C ARG A 255 -8.90 0.12 -15.60
N SER A 256 -7.81 0.83 -15.32
CA SER A 256 -7.73 1.74 -14.17
C SER A 256 -8.18 3.17 -14.53
N GLN A 257 -8.94 3.35 -15.61
CA GLN A 257 -9.47 4.65 -16.05
C GLN A 257 -10.65 5.13 -15.20
N GLY A 258 -10.54 6.34 -14.63
CA GLY A 258 -11.65 7.05 -13.98
C GLY A 258 -11.76 7.00 -12.45
N PRO A 259 -11.30 5.97 -11.69
CA PRO A 259 -11.57 5.92 -10.26
C PRO A 259 -10.68 6.86 -9.42
N PHE A 260 -9.55 7.34 -9.94
CA PHE A 260 -8.64 8.26 -9.24
C PHE A 260 -8.42 9.54 -10.02
N GLN A 261 -8.29 10.63 -9.28
CA GLN A 261 -8.16 11.98 -9.82
C GLN A 261 -6.75 12.53 -9.63
N GLN A 262 -5.96 11.97 -8.71
CA GLN A 262 -4.59 12.35 -8.40
C GLN A 262 -3.80 11.11 -7.96
N MET A 263 -2.46 11.17 -8.06
CA MET A 263 -1.59 10.08 -7.63
C MET A 263 -0.34 10.62 -6.93
N ILE A 264 -0.01 10.01 -5.78
CA ILE A 264 1.21 10.30 -5.03
C ILE A 264 2.10 9.05 -5.11
N LEU A 265 3.30 9.19 -5.65
CA LEU A 265 4.29 8.12 -5.77
C LEU A 265 5.48 8.45 -4.88
N MET A 266 5.61 7.74 -3.76
CA MET A 266 6.65 7.96 -2.78
C MET A 266 7.73 6.88 -2.92
N SER A 267 8.97 7.28 -3.20
CA SER A 267 10.14 6.40 -3.17
C SER A 267 10.07 5.23 -4.16
N GLY A 268 9.43 5.43 -5.33
CA GLY A 268 9.40 4.42 -6.38
C GLY A 268 8.39 4.69 -7.49
N THR A 269 8.56 4.00 -8.62
CA THR A 269 7.66 4.03 -9.77
C THR A 269 7.73 2.67 -10.49
N HIS A 270 6.81 2.40 -11.41
CA HIS A 270 6.87 1.22 -12.28
C HIS A 270 8.11 1.17 -13.19
N LEU A 271 8.87 2.27 -13.32
CA LEU A 271 10.14 2.31 -14.06
C LEU A 271 11.32 1.84 -13.21
N ALA A 272 11.16 1.66 -11.91
CA ALA A 272 12.24 1.19 -11.06
C ALA A 272 12.65 -0.23 -11.45
N PRO A 273 13.95 -0.58 -11.41
CA PRO A 273 14.42 -1.89 -11.83
C PRO A 273 13.84 -3.03 -10.98
N TRP A 274 13.52 -2.74 -9.72
CA TRP A 274 12.88 -3.69 -8.81
C TRP A 274 11.35 -3.79 -9.00
N ALA A 275 10.75 -2.97 -9.87
CA ALA A 275 9.31 -2.90 -10.06
C ALA A 275 8.75 -3.90 -11.08
N LEU A 276 9.62 -4.66 -11.76
CA LEU A 276 9.24 -5.62 -12.79
C LEU A 276 10.16 -6.85 -12.72
N SER A 277 9.59 -8.04 -12.74
CA SER A 277 10.35 -9.28 -12.85
C SER A 277 10.72 -9.55 -14.30
N ARG A 278 12.02 -9.55 -14.58
CA ARG A 278 12.58 -9.82 -15.93
C ARG A 278 12.81 -11.30 -16.21
N GLN A 279 12.83 -12.14 -15.17
CA GLN A 279 13.10 -13.58 -15.28
C GLN A 279 12.12 -14.43 -14.44
N PRO A 280 10.80 -14.25 -14.62
CA PRO A 280 9.80 -14.91 -13.77
C PRO A 280 9.86 -16.43 -13.83
N ARG A 281 10.15 -17.02 -15.00
CA ARG A 281 10.31 -18.48 -15.14
C ARG A 281 11.51 -19.03 -14.37
N VAL A 282 12.61 -18.28 -14.30
CA VAL A 282 13.79 -18.67 -13.52
C VAL A 282 13.45 -18.63 -12.03
N ALA A 283 12.78 -17.57 -11.58
CA ALA A 283 12.28 -17.47 -10.20
C ALA A 283 11.37 -18.65 -9.83
N SER A 284 10.41 -18.97 -10.70
CA SER A 284 9.47 -20.09 -10.51
C SER A 284 10.16 -21.45 -10.44
N ARG A 285 11.19 -21.68 -11.27
CA ARG A 285 11.99 -22.91 -11.21
C ARG A 285 12.78 -23.01 -9.91
N ARG A 286 13.50 -21.97 -9.52
CA ARG A 286 14.26 -21.99 -8.26
C ARG A 286 13.36 -22.17 -7.04
N LEU A 287 12.17 -21.55 -7.03
CA LEU A 287 11.17 -21.79 -5.98
C LEU A 287 10.77 -23.27 -5.94
N SER A 288 10.53 -23.88 -7.10
CA SER A 288 10.16 -25.29 -7.19
C SER A 288 11.26 -26.24 -6.68
N GLU A 289 12.53 -25.90 -6.89
CA GLU A 289 13.69 -26.63 -6.38
C GLU A 289 13.73 -26.57 -4.85
N HIS A 290 13.60 -25.37 -4.29
CA HIS A 290 13.54 -25.14 -2.84
C HIS A 290 12.36 -25.84 -2.15
N LEU A 291 11.26 -26.02 -2.88
CA LEU A 291 10.07 -26.75 -2.43
C LEU A 291 10.17 -28.26 -2.61
N GLY A 292 11.18 -28.77 -3.31
CA GLY A 292 11.30 -30.18 -3.65
C GLY A 292 10.17 -30.69 -4.56
N CYS A 293 9.73 -29.86 -5.53
CA CYS A 293 8.70 -30.25 -6.50
C CYS A 293 9.21 -31.23 -7.57
N GLY A 294 10.51 -31.50 -7.64
CA GLY A 294 11.14 -32.30 -8.69
C GLY A 294 11.29 -31.52 -10.01
N TYR A 295 11.54 -32.24 -11.11
CA TYR A 295 11.67 -31.60 -12.42
C TYR A 295 10.32 -31.06 -12.89
N VAL A 296 10.20 -29.72 -12.92
CA VAL A 296 9.01 -29.03 -13.39
C VAL A 296 9.04 -28.90 -14.91
N SER A 297 8.22 -29.70 -15.59
CA SER A 297 8.07 -29.66 -17.05
C SER A 297 7.17 -28.51 -17.55
N GLY A 298 6.36 -27.90 -16.67
CA GLY A 298 5.47 -26.79 -17.03
C GLY A 298 4.65 -26.26 -15.84
N SER A 299 3.92 -25.17 -16.10
CA SER A 299 3.13 -24.44 -15.11
C SER A 299 2.07 -25.27 -14.39
N SER A 300 1.35 -26.17 -15.09
CA SER A 300 0.33 -27.02 -14.47
C SER A 300 0.91 -27.99 -13.44
N TYR A 301 2.11 -28.54 -13.71
CA TYR A 301 2.79 -29.41 -12.75
C TYR A 301 3.26 -28.62 -11.52
N LEU A 302 3.81 -27.41 -11.74
CA LEU A 302 4.20 -26.51 -10.66
C LEU A 302 3.01 -26.10 -9.80
N LEU A 303 1.90 -25.67 -10.42
CA LEU A 303 0.67 -25.31 -9.73
C LEU A 303 0.17 -26.45 -8.86
N GLY A 304 0.08 -27.67 -9.41
CA GLY A 304 -0.33 -28.84 -8.65
C GLY A 304 0.61 -29.16 -7.49
N CYS A 305 1.93 -28.91 -7.63
CA CYS A 305 2.85 -29.02 -6.50
C CYS A 305 2.54 -27.98 -5.42
N LEU A 306 2.38 -26.71 -5.80
CA LEU A 306 2.15 -25.58 -4.89
C LEU A 306 0.82 -25.69 -4.14
N GLU A 307 -0.23 -26.19 -4.78
CA GLU A 307 -1.53 -26.44 -4.14
C GLU A 307 -1.44 -27.48 -3.02
N ARG A 308 -0.46 -28.40 -3.09
CA ARG A 308 -0.22 -29.41 -2.04
C ARG A 308 0.76 -28.97 -0.95
N LYS A 309 1.41 -27.81 -1.11
CA LYS A 309 2.36 -27.31 -0.12
C LYS A 309 1.64 -26.51 0.95
N ASP A 310 2.14 -26.63 2.18
CA ASP A 310 1.71 -25.76 3.26
C ASP A 310 2.22 -24.34 3.03
N VAL A 311 1.47 -23.37 3.53
CA VAL A 311 1.80 -21.94 3.41
C VAL A 311 3.20 -21.66 3.95
N ASP A 312 3.53 -22.21 5.12
CA ASP A 312 4.84 -22.06 5.77
C ASP A 312 5.99 -22.63 4.94
N GLN A 313 5.76 -23.74 4.21
CA GLN A 313 6.77 -24.31 3.32
C GLN A 313 7.09 -23.37 2.15
N ILE A 314 6.07 -22.73 1.58
CA ILE A 314 6.22 -21.76 0.49
C ILE A 314 6.92 -20.50 1.01
N VAL A 315 6.49 -19.97 2.15
CA VAL A 315 7.10 -18.77 2.75
C VAL A 315 8.59 -19.00 3.03
N LYS A 316 8.97 -20.14 3.63
CA LYS A 316 10.39 -20.49 3.87
C LYS A 316 11.19 -20.67 2.59
N ALA A 317 10.57 -21.18 1.52
CA ALA A 317 11.24 -21.28 0.22
C ALA A 317 11.46 -19.90 -0.42
N VAL A 318 10.49 -18.98 -0.29
CA VAL A 318 10.64 -17.58 -0.70
C VAL A 318 11.72 -16.87 0.13
N GLU A 319 11.76 -17.09 1.44
CA GLU A 319 12.77 -16.54 2.34
C GLU A 319 14.18 -16.93 1.92
N ARG A 320 14.44 -18.23 1.72
CA ARG A 320 15.75 -18.73 1.26
C ARG A 320 16.17 -18.17 -0.09
N LEU A 321 15.23 -18.03 -1.04
CA LEU A 321 15.53 -17.42 -2.34
C LEU A 321 16.04 -15.99 -2.19
N VAL A 322 15.42 -15.23 -1.31
CA VAL A 322 15.81 -13.86 -1.03
C VAL A 322 17.18 -13.81 -0.33
N GLU A 323 17.44 -14.70 0.63
CA GLU A 323 18.72 -14.80 1.35
C GLU A 323 19.89 -15.23 0.43
N GLU A 324 19.64 -16.02 -0.61
CA GLU A 324 20.64 -16.44 -1.61
C GLU A 324 21.15 -15.27 -2.49
N GLY A 325 20.77 -14.03 -2.18
CA GLY A 325 21.13 -12.84 -2.96
C GLY A 325 20.42 -12.78 -4.30
N ASN A 326 19.42 -13.65 -4.52
CA ASN A 326 18.56 -13.55 -5.68
C ASN A 326 17.63 -12.36 -5.42
N PRO A 327 17.71 -11.31 -6.23
CA PRO A 327 17.18 -10.02 -5.83
C PRO A 327 15.68 -10.06 -5.53
N TYR A 328 15.26 -9.20 -4.60
CA TYR A 328 13.88 -9.04 -4.12
C TYR A 328 12.81 -8.78 -5.20
N TYR A 329 13.18 -8.62 -6.48
CA TYR A 329 12.29 -8.45 -7.62
C TYR A 329 12.01 -9.74 -8.43
N LEU A 330 12.31 -10.92 -7.87
CA LEU A 330 11.88 -12.21 -8.45
C LEU A 330 10.38 -12.31 -8.61
N PHE A 331 9.66 -11.93 -7.55
CA PHE A 331 8.21 -11.98 -7.45
C PHE A 331 7.65 -10.56 -7.46
N ALA A 332 7.81 -9.92 -8.61
CA ALA A 332 7.29 -8.60 -8.93
C ALA A 332 6.36 -8.71 -10.16
N PRO A 333 5.65 -7.63 -10.55
CA PRO A 333 4.85 -7.63 -11.76
C PRO A 333 5.61 -8.11 -13.00
N VAL A 334 4.92 -8.76 -13.93
CA VAL A 334 5.46 -9.29 -15.20
C VAL A 334 4.69 -8.71 -16.36
N VAL A 335 5.33 -8.49 -17.51
CA VAL A 335 4.62 -8.11 -18.73
C VAL A 335 3.78 -9.30 -19.19
N ASP A 336 2.48 -9.12 -19.35
CA ASP A 336 1.52 -10.22 -19.54
C ASP A 336 0.87 -10.26 -20.93
N THR A 337 1.63 -9.86 -21.96
CA THR A 337 1.19 -9.87 -23.37
C THR A 337 0.80 -11.25 -23.92
N PHE A 338 1.14 -12.33 -23.21
CA PHE A 338 0.71 -13.70 -23.49
C PHE A 338 -0.75 -13.99 -23.09
N LEU A 339 -1.37 -13.10 -22.31
CA LEU A 339 -2.79 -13.16 -21.95
C LEU A 339 -3.66 -12.45 -22.98
N ARG A 340 -4.98 -12.67 -22.94
CA ARG A 340 -5.91 -11.87 -23.75
C ARG A 340 -5.97 -10.43 -23.22
N PRO A 341 -6.23 -9.42 -24.06
CA PRO A 341 -6.27 -8.02 -23.64
C PRO A 341 -7.16 -7.74 -22.42
N GLU A 342 -8.28 -8.45 -22.27
CA GLU A 342 -9.18 -8.31 -21.13
C GLU A 342 -8.64 -8.89 -19.80
N GLU A 343 -7.68 -9.79 -19.88
CA GLU A 343 -7.01 -10.47 -18.75
C GLU A 343 -5.70 -9.77 -18.34
N GLN A 344 -5.14 -8.94 -19.22
CA GLN A 344 -3.86 -8.26 -19.01
C GLN A 344 -3.93 -7.20 -17.89
N VAL A 345 -2.91 -7.22 -17.03
CA VAL A 345 -2.66 -6.24 -15.95
C VAL A 345 -1.50 -5.33 -16.31
N VAL A 346 -0.43 -5.88 -16.89
CA VAL A 346 0.76 -5.14 -17.34
C VAL A 346 0.97 -5.42 -18.83
N PRO A 347 0.17 -4.78 -19.71
CA PRO A 347 0.12 -5.10 -21.14
C PRO A 347 1.33 -4.58 -21.93
N LEU A 348 2.17 -3.75 -21.33
CA LEU A 348 3.28 -3.05 -21.99
C LEU A 348 4.49 -3.01 -21.08
N GLU A 349 5.66 -2.95 -21.70
CA GLU A 349 6.91 -2.59 -21.02
C GLU A 349 6.77 -1.25 -20.28
N PRO A 350 7.30 -1.09 -19.05
CA PRO A 350 7.04 0.09 -18.22
C PRO A 350 7.30 1.44 -18.91
N LEU A 351 8.39 1.58 -19.66
CA LEU A 351 8.71 2.83 -20.35
C LEU A 351 7.72 3.14 -21.48
N SER A 352 7.29 2.13 -22.24
CA SER A 352 6.23 2.26 -23.24
C SER A 352 4.89 2.57 -22.57
N ALA A 353 4.61 1.93 -21.44
CA ALA A 353 3.36 2.08 -20.71
C ALA A 353 3.12 3.55 -20.30
N ILE A 354 4.14 4.26 -19.77
CA ILE A 354 3.97 5.69 -19.45
C ILE A 354 3.84 6.55 -20.71
N ARG A 355 4.55 6.23 -21.80
CA ARG A 355 4.51 7.00 -23.06
C ARG A 355 3.18 6.88 -23.79
N GLU A 356 2.61 5.69 -23.79
CA GLU A 356 1.44 5.33 -24.59
C GLU A 356 0.13 5.35 -23.78
N SER A 357 0.21 5.44 -22.45
CA SER A 357 -0.96 5.40 -21.57
C SER A 357 -2.06 6.39 -22.02
N ALA A 358 -3.30 5.91 -22.00
CA ALA A 358 -4.47 6.73 -22.29
C ALA A 358 -4.81 7.72 -21.15
N ASN A 359 -4.24 7.52 -19.96
CA ASN A 359 -4.50 8.37 -18.79
C ASN A 359 -3.73 9.68 -18.89
N ARG A 360 -4.36 10.72 -19.47
CA ARG A 360 -3.75 12.03 -19.74
C ARG A 360 -4.03 13.11 -18.69
N ARG A 361 -4.80 12.83 -17.63
CA ARG A 361 -5.37 13.87 -16.75
C ARG A 361 -5.14 13.68 -15.26
N ILE A 362 -4.29 12.74 -14.85
CA ILE A 362 -4.04 12.48 -13.43
C ILE A 362 -2.79 13.26 -13.02
N PRO A 363 -2.92 14.31 -12.17
CA PRO A 363 -1.76 14.99 -11.61
C PRO A 363 -0.95 14.05 -10.74
N LEU A 364 0.37 14.18 -10.83
CA LEU A 364 1.33 13.35 -10.12
C LEU A 364 2.10 14.17 -9.10
N LEU A 365 2.20 13.66 -7.88
CA LEU A 365 3.17 14.11 -6.89
C LEU A 365 4.17 12.97 -6.68
N LEU A 366 5.38 13.15 -7.19
CA LEU A 366 6.49 12.23 -7.06
C LEU A 366 7.33 12.62 -5.84
N GLY A 367 7.82 11.64 -5.09
CA GLY A 367 8.58 11.83 -3.87
C GLY A 367 9.80 10.93 -3.80
N LEU A 368 10.87 11.43 -3.21
CA LEU A 368 12.08 10.68 -2.84
C LEU A 368 12.51 11.10 -1.45
N SER A 369 13.23 10.24 -0.74
CA SER A 369 14.07 10.63 0.38
C SER A 369 15.48 10.95 -0.10
N GLU A 370 16.22 11.81 0.62
CA GLU A 370 17.59 12.18 0.25
C GLU A 370 18.54 10.96 0.23
N ASN A 371 18.37 10.03 1.17
CA ASN A 371 19.23 8.87 1.34
C ASN A 371 18.46 7.54 1.23
N GLU A 372 17.68 7.34 0.16
CA GLU A 372 16.92 6.09 -0.07
C GLU A 372 17.81 4.85 0.07
N GLY A 373 19.04 4.93 -0.44
CA GLY A 373 20.00 3.83 -0.43
C GLY A 373 20.47 3.39 0.95
N SER A 374 20.18 4.16 2.01
CA SER A 374 20.42 3.73 3.39
C SER A 374 19.66 2.44 3.73
N VAL A 375 18.57 2.12 3.00
CA VAL A 375 17.88 0.83 3.10
C VAL A 375 18.81 -0.38 2.90
N MET A 376 19.90 -0.21 2.14
CA MET A 376 20.92 -1.22 1.93
C MET A 376 21.59 -1.64 3.25
N LEU A 377 21.76 -0.73 4.21
CA LEU A 377 22.34 -1.05 5.52
C LEU A 377 21.42 -1.95 6.35
N TYR A 378 20.12 -1.96 6.06
CA TYR A 378 19.15 -2.86 6.67
C TYR A 378 19.10 -4.21 5.94
N ILE A 379 19.08 -4.19 4.60
CA ILE A 379 18.97 -5.39 3.76
C ILE A 379 20.26 -6.22 3.80
N LYS A 380 21.42 -5.56 3.79
CA LYS A 380 22.75 -6.19 3.81
C LYS A 380 23.54 -5.69 5.00
N ARG A 381 23.15 -6.16 6.20
CA ARG A 381 23.72 -5.71 7.47
C ARG A 381 25.23 -5.90 7.56
N GLU A 382 25.80 -6.84 6.82
CA GLU A 382 27.23 -7.12 6.77
C GLU A 382 28.05 -5.91 6.31
N ILE A 383 27.47 -5.01 5.50
CA ILE A 383 28.12 -3.77 5.05
C ILE A 383 28.64 -2.95 6.23
N ASN A 384 27.94 -2.96 7.37
CA ASN A 384 28.35 -2.22 8.57
C ASN A 384 29.63 -2.76 9.22
N TYR A 385 30.06 -3.98 8.87
CA TYR A 385 31.18 -4.68 9.49
C TYR A 385 32.31 -5.03 8.51
N MET A 386 32.16 -4.68 7.22
CA MET A 386 33.16 -4.97 6.19
C MET A 386 34.38 -4.05 6.30
N THR A 387 35.54 -4.59 5.91
CA THR A 387 36.76 -3.79 5.75
C THR A 387 36.65 -2.87 4.53
N PHE A 388 37.52 -1.86 4.43
CA PHE A 388 37.57 -1.00 3.24
C PHE A 388 37.75 -1.82 1.94
N ASP A 389 38.64 -2.80 1.95
CA ASP A 389 38.94 -3.63 0.78
C ASP A 389 37.76 -4.52 0.39
N ASP A 390 37.04 -5.08 1.37
CA ASP A 390 35.85 -5.89 1.10
C ASP A 390 34.68 -5.04 0.60
N LEU A 391 34.49 -3.83 1.14
CA LEU A 391 33.50 -2.88 0.63
C LEU A 391 33.82 -2.43 -0.79
N ARG A 392 35.10 -2.17 -1.08
CA ARG A 392 35.53 -1.78 -2.42
C ARG A 392 35.29 -2.92 -3.39
N ARG A 393 35.66 -4.15 -3.02
CA ARG A 393 35.38 -5.35 -3.82
C ARG A 393 33.87 -5.50 -4.05
N TYR A 394 33.05 -5.39 -3.01
CA TYR A 394 31.60 -5.45 -3.12
C TYR A 394 31.04 -4.38 -4.07
N ALA A 395 31.51 -3.14 -3.97
CA ALA A 395 31.04 -2.05 -4.82
C ALA A 395 31.36 -2.31 -6.31
N HIS A 396 32.61 -2.66 -6.64
CA HIS A 396 33.05 -2.84 -8.03
C HIS A 396 32.60 -4.17 -8.65
N GLU A 397 32.62 -5.27 -7.89
CA GLU A 397 32.36 -6.61 -8.43
C GLU A 397 30.89 -7.01 -8.37
N ILE A 398 30.12 -6.44 -7.43
CA ILE A 398 28.73 -6.83 -7.20
C ILE A 398 27.78 -5.67 -7.48
N LEU A 399 27.93 -4.55 -6.79
CA LEU A 399 26.91 -3.50 -6.80
C LEU A 399 26.84 -2.76 -8.14
N VAL A 400 27.97 -2.27 -8.67
CA VAL A 400 27.97 -1.57 -9.95
C VAL A 400 27.47 -2.49 -11.08
N PRO A 401 27.99 -3.73 -11.27
CA PRO A 401 27.51 -4.62 -12.32
C PRO A 401 26.01 -4.94 -12.19
N MET A 402 25.52 -5.13 -10.96
CA MET A 402 24.10 -5.34 -10.69
C MET A 402 23.26 -4.15 -11.16
N VAL A 403 23.59 -2.92 -10.71
CA VAL A 403 22.84 -1.72 -11.08
C VAL A 403 22.90 -1.49 -12.60
N THR A 404 24.09 -1.61 -13.21
CA THR A 404 24.25 -1.48 -14.67
C THR A 404 23.39 -2.49 -15.44
N SER A 405 23.39 -3.76 -15.01
CA SER A 405 22.61 -4.82 -15.65
C SER A 405 21.11 -4.56 -15.55
N LEU A 406 20.64 -4.06 -14.42
CA LEU A 406 19.22 -3.82 -14.17
C LEU A 406 18.60 -2.72 -15.04
N HIS A 407 19.38 -1.70 -15.39
CA HIS A 407 18.93 -0.60 -16.24
C HIS A 407 18.99 -0.93 -17.73
N GLY A 408 19.71 -2.00 -18.12
CA GLY A 408 19.71 -2.48 -19.50
C GLY A 408 20.32 -1.50 -20.51
N TYR A 409 21.47 -0.91 -20.20
CA TYR A 409 22.15 0.10 -21.05
C TYR A 409 22.65 -0.41 -22.42
N GLY A 410 22.43 -1.69 -22.76
CA GLY A 410 22.78 -2.25 -24.06
C GLY A 410 24.27 -2.12 -24.38
N GLU A 411 24.60 -1.58 -25.55
CA GLU A 411 25.99 -1.41 -26.02
C GLU A 411 26.80 -0.44 -25.14
N ASP A 412 26.13 0.50 -24.46
CA ASP A 412 26.79 1.49 -23.59
C ASP A 412 27.11 0.94 -22.19
N ALA A 413 26.72 -0.31 -21.87
CA ALA A 413 26.82 -0.86 -20.52
C ALA A 413 28.24 -0.79 -19.94
N GLU A 414 29.28 -1.08 -20.73
CA GLU A 414 30.66 -1.05 -20.24
C GLU A 414 31.19 0.38 -20.03
N VAL A 415 30.69 1.35 -20.79
CA VAL A 415 31.03 2.76 -20.60
C VAL A 415 30.34 3.28 -19.34
N VAL A 416 29.04 3.02 -19.19
CA VAL A 416 28.25 3.43 -18.02
C VAL A 416 28.77 2.79 -16.74
N LYS A 417 29.13 1.49 -16.79
CA LYS A 417 29.78 0.81 -15.67
C LYS A 417 31.01 1.57 -15.18
N ARG A 418 31.94 1.91 -16.08
CA ARG A 418 33.16 2.66 -15.73
C ARG A 418 32.86 4.06 -15.21
N MET A 419 31.83 4.72 -15.75
CA MET A 419 31.37 6.01 -15.22
C MET A 419 30.82 5.88 -13.79
N MET A 420 30.06 4.82 -13.50
CA MET A 420 29.57 4.54 -12.14
C MET A 420 30.71 4.24 -11.18
N GLU A 421 31.68 3.40 -11.57
CA GLU A 421 32.87 3.11 -10.75
C GLU A 421 33.61 4.41 -10.39
N TYR A 422 33.85 5.26 -11.38
CA TYR A 422 34.50 6.55 -11.19
C TYR A 422 33.69 7.52 -10.31
N ALA A 423 32.38 7.59 -10.51
CA ALA A 423 31.51 8.56 -9.85
C ALA A 423 31.26 8.23 -8.36
N TYR A 424 31.24 6.95 -8.00
CA TYR A 424 30.87 6.50 -6.64
C TYR A 424 32.04 5.83 -5.91
N PRO A 425 32.35 4.52 -6.09
CA PRO A 425 33.35 3.87 -5.23
C PRO A 425 34.76 4.45 -5.36
N ASP A 426 35.18 4.94 -6.53
CA ASP A 426 36.52 5.51 -6.71
C ASP A 426 36.68 6.92 -6.13
N LYS A 427 35.57 7.58 -5.76
CA LYS A 427 35.59 8.89 -5.09
C LYS A 427 36.07 8.78 -3.64
N ALA A 428 35.91 7.62 -3.01
CA ALA A 428 36.39 7.37 -1.65
C ALA A 428 37.91 7.16 -1.63
N ARG A 429 38.61 7.90 -0.76
CA ARG A 429 40.07 7.72 -0.59
C ARG A 429 40.38 6.37 0.04
N LEU A 430 41.57 5.84 -0.26
CA LEU A 430 42.05 4.57 0.30
C LEU A 430 42.03 4.61 1.83
N GLY A 431 41.39 3.60 2.43
CA GLY A 431 41.25 3.45 3.88
C GLY A 431 40.08 4.22 4.52
N GLU A 432 39.34 5.03 3.76
CA GLU A 432 38.19 5.78 4.27
C GLU A 432 36.88 4.96 4.15
N THR A 433 36.70 3.97 5.04
CA THR A 433 35.52 3.10 5.06
C THR A 433 34.20 3.87 5.10
N TYR A 434 34.10 4.90 5.94
CA TYR A 434 32.88 5.69 6.09
C TYR A 434 32.47 6.39 4.78
N THR A 435 33.43 7.04 4.11
CA THR A 435 33.20 7.69 2.82
C THR A 435 32.73 6.68 1.78
N LEU A 436 33.37 5.51 1.71
CA LEU A 436 32.98 4.46 0.77
C LEU A 436 31.55 3.94 1.02
N VAL A 437 31.13 3.81 2.28
CA VAL A 437 29.74 3.45 2.61
C VAL A 437 28.75 4.51 2.12
N LEU A 438 29.07 5.80 2.28
CA LEU A 438 28.22 6.88 1.78
C LEU A 438 28.10 6.85 0.24
N GLU A 439 29.20 6.61 -0.48
CA GLU A 439 29.15 6.50 -1.94
C GLU A 439 28.39 5.25 -2.41
N ILE A 440 28.47 4.14 -1.67
CA ILE A 440 27.63 2.94 -1.90
C ILE A 440 26.14 3.28 -1.72
N ILE A 441 25.80 4.04 -0.68
CA ILE A 441 24.43 4.51 -0.43
C ILE A 441 23.96 5.40 -1.59
N GLU A 442 24.78 6.36 -2.04
CA GLU A 442 24.40 7.26 -3.14
C GLU A 442 24.24 6.50 -4.46
N LEU A 443 25.15 5.56 -4.79
CA LEU A 443 25.00 4.70 -5.97
C LEU A 443 23.68 3.92 -5.93
N PHE A 444 23.30 3.37 -4.78
CA PHE A 444 22.04 2.64 -4.64
C PHE A 444 20.82 3.57 -4.68
N THR A 445 20.89 4.75 -4.06
CA THR A 445 19.87 5.81 -4.15
C THR A 445 19.61 6.18 -5.61
N ASP A 446 20.67 6.47 -6.35
CA ASP A 446 20.62 6.90 -7.74
C ASP A 446 20.08 5.79 -8.65
N GLY A 447 20.68 4.60 -8.55
CA GLY A 447 20.33 3.47 -9.40
C GLY A 447 18.93 2.92 -9.12
N MET A 448 18.50 2.80 -7.87
CA MET A 448 17.29 2.05 -7.54
C MET A 448 16.05 2.92 -7.38
N PHE A 449 16.20 4.21 -7.10
CA PHE A 449 15.08 5.09 -6.74
C PHE A 449 15.06 6.41 -7.51
N LYS A 450 16.13 7.19 -7.43
CA LYS A 450 16.15 8.56 -7.97
C LYS A 450 16.11 8.58 -9.49
N ALA A 451 16.96 7.81 -10.18
CA ALA A 451 16.94 7.73 -11.65
C ALA A 451 15.55 7.33 -12.20
N PRO A 452 14.89 6.25 -11.73
CA PRO A 452 13.56 5.90 -12.23
C PRO A 452 12.45 6.88 -11.85
N VAL A 453 12.54 7.57 -10.70
CA VAL A 453 11.59 8.64 -10.34
C VAL A 453 11.77 9.87 -11.23
N ILE A 454 13.00 10.31 -11.46
CA ILE A 454 13.30 11.43 -12.37
C ILE A 454 12.84 11.07 -13.78
N LYS A 455 13.16 9.87 -14.26
CA LYS A 455 12.73 9.40 -15.58
C LYS A 455 11.21 9.42 -15.71
N MET A 456 10.49 8.97 -14.68
CA MET A 456 9.03 9.04 -14.64
C MET A 456 8.53 10.49 -14.72
N ALA A 457 9.14 11.40 -13.96
CA ALA A 457 8.79 12.82 -13.97
C ALA A 457 8.95 13.44 -15.36
N GLU A 458 10.04 13.12 -16.05
CA GLU A 458 10.30 13.59 -17.41
C GLU A 458 9.27 13.04 -18.41
N GLU A 459 9.02 11.73 -18.43
CA GLU A 459 8.08 11.12 -19.38
C GLU A 459 6.64 11.60 -19.12
N ALA A 460 6.26 11.77 -17.85
CA ALA A 460 4.98 12.38 -17.47
C ALA A 460 4.88 13.84 -17.93
N SER A 461 5.94 14.63 -17.75
CA SER A 461 6.00 16.03 -18.18
C SER A 461 5.96 16.18 -19.71
N ARG A 462 6.66 15.31 -20.45
CA ARG A 462 6.61 15.25 -21.94
C ARG A 462 5.20 14.98 -22.45
N ARG A 463 4.39 14.23 -21.69
CA ARG A 463 2.97 13.98 -21.98
C ARG A 463 2.03 15.11 -21.54
N GLY A 464 2.55 16.17 -20.93
CA GLY A 464 1.75 17.28 -20.42
C GLY A 464 0.99 16.98 -19.13
N LEU A 465 1.39 15.94 -18.37
CA LEU A 465 0.80 15.67 -17.05
C LEU A 465 1.26 16.72 -16.04
N ASN A 466 0.36 17.23 -15.22
CA ASN A 466 0.73 18.11 -14.12
C ASN A 466 1.54 17.32 -13.09
N THR A 467 2.85 17.55 -13.06
CA THR A 467 3.81 16.71 -12.34
C THR A 467 4.61 17.57 -11.36
N HIS A 468 4.58 17.20 -10.09
CA HIS A 468 5.32 17.81 -9.01
C HIS A 468 6.30 16.80 -8.41
N LEU A 469 7.46 17.28 -7.95
CA LEU A 469 8.47 16.46 -7.30
C LEU A 469 8.81 17.06 -5.92
N PHE A 470 8.89 16.20 -4.90
CA PHE A 470 9.41 16.57 -3.60
C PHE A 470 10.57 15.67 -3.19
N VAL A 471 11.47 16.21 -2.37
CA VAL A 471 12.53 15.43 -1.71
C VAL A 471 12.37 15.58 -0.20
N ASN A 472 12.06 14.47 0.47
CA ASN A 472 12.05 14.38 1.91
C ASN A 472 13.49 14.28 2.42
N THR A 473 13.81 15.20 3.30
CA THR A 473 15.16 15.41 3.84
C THR A 473 15.14 15.34 5.37
N PHE A 474 13.95 15.28 5.98
CA PHE A 474 13.76 15.29 7.43
C PHE A 474 14.43 14.08 8.10
N VAL A 475 15.20 14.36 9.16
CA VAL A 475 15.83 13.36 10.02
C VAL A 475 15.41 13.61 11.47
N SER A 476 14.77 12.61 12.10
CA SER A 476 14.39 12.69 13.52
C SER A 476 15.59 12.42 14.43
N ARG A 477 15.86 13.34 15.37
CA ARG A 477 16.93 13.21 16.38
C ARG A 477 16.65 12.11 17.42
N ASP A 478 15.40 11.69 17.56
CA ASP A 478 14.97 10.76 18.62
C ASP A 478 14.98 9.28 18.20
N ILE A 479 15.07 8.98 16.90
CA ILE A 479 14.96 7.60 16.37
C ILE A 479 16.34 6.99 16.04
N TYR A 480 17.36 7.82 15.77
CA TYR A 480 18.66 7.39 15.23
C TYR A 480 19.86 7.70 16.13
N ARG A 481 19.77 7.45 17.45
CA ARG A 481 20.96 7.56 18.33
C ARG A 481 22.10 6.59 17.99
N SER A 482 21.87 5.57 17.16
CA SER A 482 22.84 4.52 16.86
C SER A 482 23.45 4.54 15.45
N TYR A 483 22.95 5.36 14.51
CA TYR A 483 23.48 5.39 13.14
C TYR A 483 23.51 6.82 12.57
N THR A 484 24.64 7.51 12.80
CA THR A 484 25.21 8.65 12.04
C THR A 484 24.40 9.94 11.85
N ASN A 485 25.16 11.04 11.93
CA ASN A 485 24.74 12.44 11.95
C ASN A 485 24.47 12.97 10.53
N ILE A 486 23.41 12.49 9.88
CA ILE A 486 23.02 12.91 8.53
C ILE A 486 21.95 14.00 8.64
N SER A 487 22.15 15.13 7.97
CA SER A 487 21.29 16.33 8.03
C SER A 487 20.66 16.65 6.68
N GLY A 488 19.37 16.99 6.65
CA GLY A 488 18.73 17.59 5.48
C GLY A 488 17.44 18.37 5.80
N SER A 489 17.29 19.58 5.26
CA SER A 489 16.01 20.12 4.76
C SER A 489 16.20 21.43 3.99
N SER A 490 15.58 21.59 2.80
CA SER A 490 15.10 22.92 2.34
C SER A 490 14.29 23.06 1.03
N SER A 491 13.96 22.07 0.17
CA SER A 491 13.30 22.44 -1.11
C SER A 491 12.34 21.43 -1.78
N ALA A 492 11.17 21.92 -2.21
CA ALA A 492 10.32 21.33 -3.24
C ALA A 492 10.53 22.10 -4.55
N TYR A 493 10.83 21.41 -5.65
CA TYR A 493 11.10 22.04 -6.95
C TYR A 493 10.03 21.66 -7.99
N ARG A 494 9.62 22.64 -8.80
CA ARG A 494 8.75 22.42 -9.96
C ARG A 494 9.62 21.95 -11.13
N SER A 495 9.27 20.83 -11.76
CA SER A 495 9.95 20.34 -12.98
C SER A 495 10.01 21.46 -14.04
N PRO A 496 11.17 21.74 -14.65
CA PRO A 496 11.26 22.74 -15.71
C PRO A 496 10.46 22.25 -16.93
N THR A 497 9.36 22.95 -17.23
CA THR A 497 8.69 22.82 -18.52
C THR A 497 9.69 23.17 -19.62
N THR A 498 9.96 22.23 -20.54
CA THR A 498 10.64 22.52 -21.80
C THR A 498 9.90 23.65 -22.50
N ARG A 499 10.50 24.85 -22.50
CA ARG A 499 10.10 25.92 -23.42
C ARG A 499 10.42 25.42 -24.81
N SER A 500 9.39 25.14 -25.60
CA SER A 500 9.48 25.08 -27.04
C SER A 500 9.99 26.43 -27.55
N SER A 501 11.19 26.44 -28.12
CA SER A 501 11.58 27.39 -29.15
C SER A 501 11.20 26.83 -30.50
#